data_AF-A0A842UNG3-F1
#
_entry.id   AF-A0A842UNG3-F1
#
_cell.length_a   1.000
_cell.length_b   1.000
_cell.length_c   1.000
_cell.angle_alpha   90.00
_cell.angle_beta   90.00
_cell.angle_gamma   90.00
#
_symmetry.space_group_name_H-M   'P 1'
#
loop_
_entity.id
_entity.type
_entity.pdbx_description
1 polymer ?
#
loop_
_entity_poly.entity_id
_entity_poly.type
_entity_poly.pdbx_seq_one_letter_code
_entity_poly.pdbx_strand_id
1 'polypeptide(L)'
;MAQTSKALHHLHKKKPSLFNNTIEKLAYVAGVASPVVTLPQLFQIWITHDASGISLITWISYLLIVTIMTLYGIVHKEKPLIIMYGSLIIIDLLIIIGAILY
;
A
#
# COMPACT_ATOMS: atom_id res chain seq x y z
N MET A 1 41.37 20.71 -21.39
CA MET A 1 39.89 20.57 -21.52
C MET A 1 39.36 19.57 -20.49
N ALA A 2 39.43 19.86 -19.20
CA ALA A 2 39.02 18.91 -18.14
C ALA A 2 38.43 19.57 -16.88
N GLN A 3 37.80 20.74 -17.00
CA GLN A 3 37.19 21.45 -15.86
C GLN A 3 35.65 21.59 -15.96
N THR A 4 35.03 21.26 -17.08
CA THR A 4 33.59 21.44 -17.29
C THR A 4 32.70 20.32 -16.73
N SER A 5 33.26 19.14 -16.39
CA SER A 5 32.46 17.99 -15.92
C SER A 5 32.05 18.06 -14.44
N LYS A 6 32.89 18.59 -13.55
CA LYS A 6 32.56 18.70 -12.11
C LYS A 6 31.49 19.76 -11.79
N ALA A 7 31.26 20.70 -12.71
CA ALA A 7 30.30 21.79 -12.51
C ALA A 7 28.84 21.40 -12.80
N LEU A 8 28.59 20.29 -13.49
CA LEU A 8 27.22 19.86 -13.84
C LEU A 8 26.64 18.82 -12.86
N HIS A 9 27.47 18.26 -11.98
CA HIS A 9 27.07 17.16 -11.10
C HIS A 9 26.31 17.60 -9.82
N HIS A 10 26.18 18.91 -9.59
CA HIS A 10 25.60 19.46 -8.35
C HIS A 10 24.26 20.19 -8.55
N LEU A 11 23.72 20.25 -9.77
CA LEU A 11 22.57 21.11 -10.09
C LEU A 11 21.21 20.40 -10.27
N HIS A 12 21.07 19.13 -9.87
CA HIS A 12 19.76 18.45 -9.90
C HIS A 12 19.29 17.90 -8.55
N LYS A 13 19.69 18.53 -7.44
CA LYS A 13 18.92 18.41 -6.19
C LYS A 13 17.63 19.22 -6.37
N LYS A 14 16.59 18.57 -6.92
CA LYS A 14 15.22 19.09 -7.00
C LYS A 14 14.82 19.63 -5.62
N LYS A 15 14.68 20.95 -5.52
CA LYS A 15 14.17 21.65 -4.34
C LYS A 15 12.80 21.04 -4.00
N PRO A 16 12.52 20.59 -2.75
CA PRO A 16 11.21 20.05 -2.41
C PRO A 16 10.20 21.19 -2.60
N SER A 17 9.34 21.07 -3.61
CA SER A 17 8.25 22.01 -3.79
C SER A 17 7.27 21.81 -2.63
N LEU A 18 6.63 22.86 -2.12
CA LEU A 18 5.64 22.73 -1.05
C LEU A 18 4.50 21.75 -1.44
N PHE A 19 4.22 21.65 -2.73
CA PHE A 19 3.27 20.68 -3.30
C PHE A 19 3.73 19.23 -3.08
N ASN A 20 5.04 18.98 -3.15
CA ASN A 20 5.61 17.65 -2.92
C ASN A 20 5.41 17.20 -1.47
N ASN A 21 5.60 18.11 -0.50
CA ASN A 21 5.47 17.76 0.93
C ASN A 21 4.01 17.43 1.32
N THR A 22 3.02 18.14 0.76
CA THR A 22 1.61 17.83 1.01
C THR A 22 1.21 16.49 0.40
N ILE A 23 1.62 16.22 -0.84
CA ILE A 23 1.32 14.94 -1.51
C ILE A 23 2.04 13.78 -0.80
N GLU A 24 3.27 13.96 -0.35
CA GLU A 24 4.01 12.97 0.44
C GLU A 24 3.29 12.64 1.76
N LYS A 25 2.81 13.66 2.49
CA LYS A 25 1.99 13.45 3.69
C LYS A 25 0.68 12.73 3.39
N LEU A 26 -0.02 13.13 2.32
CA LEU A 26 -1.26 12.49 1.91
C LEU A 26 -1.04 11.03 1.51
N ALA A 27 0.05 10.71 0.82
CA ALA A 27 0.40 9.34 0.48
C ALA A 27 0.64 8.49 1.75
N TYR A 28 1.33 9.04 2.75
CA TYR A 28 1.50 8.38 4.05
C TYR A 28 0.17 8.16 4.78
N VAL A 29 -0.68 9.19 4.83
CA VAL A 29 -2.01 9.09 5.46
C VAL A 29 -2.87 8.07 4.73
N ALA A 30 -2.92 8.12 3.40
CA ALA A 30 -3.64 7.15 2.58
C ALA A 30 -3.12 5.74 2.80
N GLY A 31 -1.82 5.57 3.00
CA GLY A 31 -1.24 4.27 3.27
C GLY A 31 -1.64 3.68 4.62
N VAL A 32 -1.72 4.51 5.67
CA VAL A 32 -2.21 4.07 6.98
C VAL A 32 -3.74 3.93 6.98
N ALA A 33 -4.45 4.79 6.26
CA ALA A 33 -5.91 4.78 6.19
C ALA A 33 -6.44 3.59 5.39
N SER A 34 -5.73 3.11 4.37
CA SER A 34 -6.14 1.99 3.51
C SER A 34 -6.54 0.74 4.33
N PRO A 35 -5.70 0.18 5.22
CA PRO A 35 -6.12 -0.90 6.11
C PRO A 35 -7.35 -0.59 6.96
N VAL A 36 -7.45 0.65 7.48
CA VAL A 36 -8.53 1.06 8.39
C VAL A 36 -9.87 1.12 7.67
N VAL A 37 -9.90 1.66 6.46
CA VAL A 37 -11.14 1.73 5.66
C VAL A 37 -11.60 0.38 5.14
N THR A 38 -10.74 -0.65 5.20
CA THR A 38 -11.10 -2.04 4.89
C THR A 38 -11.70 -2.78 6.09
N LEU A 39 -11.52 -2.29 7.33
CA LEU A 39 -12.07 -2.93 8.54
C LEU A 39 -13.61 -3.10 8.54
N PRO A 40 -14.43 -2.17 8.00
CA PRO A 40 -15.87 -2.39 7.88
C PRO A 40 -16.23 -3.64 7.08
N GLN A 41 -15.40 -4.01 6.09
CA GLN A 41 -15.60 -5.23 5.32
C GLN A 41 -15.44 -6.49 6.18
N LEU A 42 -14.44 -6.48 7.08
CA LEU A 42 -14.26 -7.56 8.05
C LEU A 42 -15.43 -7.62 9.04
N PHE A 43 -15.93 -6.48 9.50
CA PHE A 43 -17.08 -6.44 10.40
C PHE A 43 -18.32 -7.07 9.76
N GLN A 44 -18.61 -6.76 8.49
CA GLN A 44 -19.74 -7.35 7.78
C GLN A 44 -19.61 -8.88 7.70
N ILE A 45 -18.44 -9.38 7.30
CA ILE A 45 -18.25 -10.82 7.13
C ILE A 45 -18.28 -11.56 8.48
N TRP A 46 -17.53 -11.09 9.48
CA TRP A 46 -17.31 -11.85 10.72
C TRP A 46 -18.35 -11.60 11.82
N ILE A 47 -18.99 -10.42 11.83
CA ILE A 47 -20.02 -10.09 12.84
C ILE A 47 -21.41 -10.35 12.26
N THR A 48 -21.70 -9.81 11.08
CA THR A 48 -23.02 -10.00 10.46
C THR A 48 -23.18 -11.33 9.75
N HIS A 49 -22.10 -12.12 9.61
CA HIS A 49 -22.09 -13.41 8.92
C HIS A 49 -22.64 -13.30 7.49
N ASP A 50 -22.32 -12.17 6.84
CA ASP A 50 -22.81 -11.84 5.52
C ASP A 50 -21.63 -11.56 4.60
N ALA A 51 -21.34 -12.51 3.73
CA ALA A 51 -20.41 -12.35 2.61
C ALA A 51 -21.15 -12.21 1.26
N SER A 52 -22.46 -11.95 1.29
CA SER A 52 -23.21 -11.73 0.05
C SER A 52 -22.67 -10.50 -0.70
N GLY A 53 -22.35 -10.70 -1.98
CA GLY A 53 -21.71 -9.67 -2.81
C GLY A 53 -20.18 -9.61 -2.73
N ILE A 54 -19.53 -10.44 -1.91
CA ILE A 54 -18.06 -10.52 -1.86
C ILE A 54 -17.54 -11.36 -3.02
N SER A 55 -16.75 -10.73 -3.90
CA SER A 55 -16.07 -11.41 -5.00
C SER A 55 -14.73 -12.00 -4.55
N LEU A 56 -14.67 -13.32 -4.38
CA LEU A 56 -13.42 -14.02 -4.04
C LEU A 56 -12.28 -13.73 -5.05
N ILE A 57 -12.60 -13.68 -6.35
CA ILE A 57 -11.62 -13.38 -7.40
C ILE A 57 -11.00 -12.01 -7.18
N THR A 58 -11.80 -11.02 -6.78
CA THR A 58 -11.34 -9.66 -6.50
C THR A 58 -10.37 -9.65 -5.32
N TRP A 59 -10.72 -10.29 -4.21
CA TRP A 59 -9.87 -10.29 -3.01
C TRP A 59 -8.60 -11.12 -3.17
N ILE A 60 -8.66 -12.24 -3.90
CA ILE A 60 -7.45 -12.99 -4.28
C ILE A 60 -6.55 -12.14 -5.18
N SER A 61 -7.13 -11.40 -6.12
CA SER A 61 -6.37 -10.49 -6.99
C SER A 61 -5.69 -9.38 -6.19
N TYR A 62 -6.40 -8.79 -5.20
CA TYR A 62 -5.79 -7.80 -4.30
C TYR A 62 -4.67 -8.41 -3.47
N LEU A 63 -4.88 -9.60 -2.88
CA LEU A 63 -3.86 -10.31 -2.12
C LEU A 63 -2.57 -10.52 -2.93
N LEU A 64 -2.69 -10.92 -4.20
CA LEU A 64 -1.56 -11.08 -5.11
C LEU A 64 -0.84 -9.73 -5.35
N ILE A 65 -1.59 -8.67 -5.63
CA ILE A 65 -1.04 -7.33 -5.87
C ILE A 65 -0.29 -6.83 -4.63
N VAL A 66 -0.91 -6.86 -3.45
CA VAL A 66 -0.29 -6.36 -2.21
C VAL A 66 0.91 -7.22 -1.80
N THR A 67 0.91 -8.52 -2.12
CA THR A 67 2.08 -9.39 -1.93
C THR A 67 3.24 -8.94 -2.80
N ILE A 68 3.02 -8.73 -4.09
CA ILE A 68 4.06 -8.24 -5.02
C ILE A 68 4.57 -6.87 -4.57
N MET A 69 3.68 -5.96 -4.17
CA MET A 69 4.07 -4.63 -3.69
C MET A 69 4.84 -4.67 -2.37
N THR A 70 4.49 -5.58 -1.46
CA THR A 70 5.24 -5.81 -0.22
C THR A 70 6.66 -6.29 -0.53
N LEU A 71 6.79 -7.27 -1.43
CA LEU A 71 8.09 -7.76 -1.89
C LEU A 71 8.91 -6.65 -2.55
N TYR A 72 8.28 -5.81 -3.39
CA TYR A 72 8.91 -4.64 -3.97
C TYR A 72 9.45 -3.69 -2.89
N GLY A 73 8.63 -3.40 -1.88
CA GLY A 73 9.03 -2.57 -0.73
C GLY A 73 10.21 -3.16 0.04
N ILE A 74 10.25 -4.49 0.24
CA ILE A 74 11.37 -5.20 0.88
C ILE A 74 12.65 -5.03 0.06
N VAL A 75 12.60 -5.28 -1.25
CA VAL A 75 13.76 -5.19 -2.15
C VAL A 75 14.35 -3.77 -2.16
N HIS A 76 13.49 -2.75 -2.16
CA HIS A 76 13.91 -1.33 -2.19
C HIS A 76 14.12 -0.74 -0.78
N LYS A 77 13.90 -1.52 0.29
CA LYS A 77 14.02 -1.11 1.69
C LYS A 77 13.07 0.04 2.08
N GLU A 78 11.93 0.13 1.40
CA GLU A 78 10.89 1.15 1.62
C GLU A 78 9.95 0.72 2.74
N LYS A 79 10.34 0.98 3.99
CA LYS A 79 9.56 0.60 5.19
C LYS A 79 8.07 0.97 5.15
N PRO A 80 7.66 2.15 4.67
CA PRO A 80 6.24 2.52 4.64
C PRO A 80 5.40 1.60 3.76
N LEU A 81 5.93 1.20 2.60
CA LEU A 81 5.26 0.29 1.67
C LEU A 81 5.14 -1.11 2.30
N ILE A 82 6.18 -1.58 2.98
CA ILE A 82 6.18 -2.88 3.64
C ILE A 82 5.12 -2.92 4.74
N ILE A 83 5.05 -1.90 5.59
CA ILE A 83 4.09 -1.84 6.69
C ILE A 83 2.65 -1.76 6.15
N MET A 84 2.42 -0.89 5.18
CA MET A 84 1.10 -0.69 4.58
C MET A 84 0.58 -1.95 3.87
N TYR A 85 1.32 -2.45 2.89
CA TYR A 85 0.88 -3.60 2.10
C TYR A 85 0.95 -4.91 2.91
N GLY A 86 1.90 -5.04 3.82
CA GLY A 86 1.98 -6.17 4.75
C GLY A 86 0.76 -6.24 5.67
N SER A 87 0.25 -5.10 6.13
CA SER A 87 -0.99 -5.04 6.93
C SER A 87 -2.22 -5.45 6.09
N LEU A 88 -2.27 -5.03 4.82
CA LEU A 88 -3.35 -5.41 3.90
C LEU A 88 -3.35 -6.89 3.58
N ILE A 89 -2.20 -7.56 3.47
CA ILE A 89 -2.13 -9.02 3.29
C ILE A 89 -2.93 -9.75 4.38
N ILE A 90 -2.78 -9.33 5.64
CA ILE A 90 -3.49 -9.96 6.77
C ILE A 90 -4.99 -9.72 6.66
N ILE A 91 -5.41 -8.50 6.32
CA ILE A 91 -6.82 -8.14 6.18
C ILE A 91 -7.46 -8.88 5.00
N ASP A 92 -6.81 -8.91 3.84
CA ASP A 92 -7.31 -9.59 2.64
C ASP A 92 -7.45 -11.10 2.89
N LEU A 93 -6.51 -11.72 3.60
CA LEU A 93 -6.62 -13.12 4.01
C LEU A 93 -7.84 -13.35 4.91
N LEU A 94 -8.07 -12.49 5.90
CA LEU A 94 -9.24 -12.59 6.77
C LEU A 94 -10.56 -12.40 6.00
N ILE A 95 -10.57 -11.56 4.97
CA ILE A 95 -11.74 -11.39 4.09
C ILE A 95 -11.95 -12.65 3.24
N ILE A 96 -10.90 -13.19 2.62
CA ILE A 96 -10.99 -14.41 1.82
C ILE A 96 -11.48 -15.58 2.66
N ILE A 97 -10.91 -15.76 3.86
CA ILE A 97 -11.31 -16.83 4.79
C ILE A 97 -12.77 -16.65 5.19
N GLY A 98 -13.16 -15.45 5.61
CA GLY A 98 -14.53 -15.19 6.03
C GLY A 98 -15.55 -15.37 4.89
N ALA A 99 -15.20 -14.98 3.67
CA ALA A 99 -16.05 -15.15 2.48
C ALA A 99 -16.17 -16.62 2.00
N ILE A 100 -15.30 -17.52 2.47
CA ILE A 100 -15.43 -18.96 2.24
C ILE A 100 -16.30 -19.61 3.31
N LEU A 101 -16.32 -19.05 4.53
CA LEU A 101 -16.99 -19.63 5.69
C LEU A 101 -18.45 -19.18 5.85
N TYR A 102 -18.77 -17.95 5.47
CA TYR A 102 -20.08 -17.31 5.59
C TYR A 102 -20.62 -16.93 4.22
#